data_AF-A0A348PLN2-F1
#
_entry.id   AF-A0A348PLN2-F1
#
_cell.length_a   1.000
_cell.length_b   1.000
_cell.length_c   1.000
_cell.angle_alpha   90.00
_cell.angle_beta   90.00
_cell.angle_gamma   90.00
#
_symmetry.space_group_name_H-M   'P 1'
#
loop_
_entity.id
_entity.type
_entity.pdbx_description
1 polymer ?
#
loop_
_entity_poly.entity_id
_entity_poly.type
_entity_poly.pdbx_seq_one_letter_code
_entity_poly.pdbx_strand_id
1 'polypeptide(L)'
;MIIGVLGVLDDIAVTQAAVVTELYNSNASLSRAEVYRKALRVGREHVGALVNTLVLAYVGVSLPLLLQFYTASSSLSMSLNTELFATEIVRTIVGSIGLILAVPIVTVLAVFYLKDYKPKHGHSHSHGHSH
;
A
#
# COMPACT_ATOMS: atom_id res chain seq x y z
N MET A 1 7.61 9.03 12.08
CA MET A 1 7.34 8.16 10.92
C MET A 1 6.39 8.81 9.90
N ILE A 2 6.69 10.01 9.38
CA ILE A 2 5.84 10.64 8.34
C ILE A 2 6.39 10.31 6.94
N ILE A 3 7.70 10.45 6.74
CA ILE A 3 8.36 10.20 5.45
C ILE A 3 8.29 8.72 5.05
N GLY A 4 8.53 7.79 5.99
CA GLY A 4 8.44 6.35 5.71
C GLY A 4 7.03 5.88 5.33
N VAL A 5 5.99 6.38 6.03
CA VAL A 5 4.59 6.08 5.70
C VAL A 5 4.21 6.65 4.34
N LEU A 6 4.67 7.85 4.00
CA LEU A 6 4.45 8.45 2.68
C LEU A 6 5.03 7.57 1.56
N GLY A 7 6.25 7.07 1.71
CA GLY A 7 6.89 6.22 0.72
C GLY A 7 6.15 4.90 0.50
N VAL A 8 5.67 4.25 1.57
CA VAL A 8 4.87 3.02 1.44
C VAL A 8 3.50 3.31 0.80
N LEU A 9 2.87 4.44 1.13
CA LEU A 9 1.61 4.84 0.50
C LEU A 9 1.77 5.11 -1.00
N ASP A 10 2.86 5.76 -1.40
CA ASP A 10 3.18 6.00 -2.82
C ASP A 10 3.41 4.68 -3.57
N ASP A 11 4.20 3.77 -3.00
CA ASP A 11 4.44 2.45 -3.56
C ASP A 11 3.14 1.65 -3.76
N ILE A 12 2.26 1.66 -2.76
CA ILE A 12 0.92 1.06 -2.87
C ILE A 12 0.11 1.75 -3.96
N ALA A 13 0.12 3.07 -4.04
CA ALA A 13 -0.67 3.80 -5.01
C ALA A 13 -0.24 3.46 -6.45
N VAL A 14 1.07 3.51 -6.72
CA VAL A 14 1.65 3.18 -8.02
C VAL A 14 1.38 1.73 -8.38
N THR A 15 1.66 0.78 -7.47
CA THR A 15 1.47 -0.65 -7.71
C THR A 15 0.00 -1.00 -7.93
N GLN A 16 -0.92 -0.44 -7.14
CA GLN A 16 -2.36 -0.70 -7.31
C GLN A 16 -2.90 -0.12 -8.62
N ALA A 17 -2.49 1.10 -9.00
CA ALA A 17 -2.88 1.69 -10.28
C ALA A 17 -2.39 0.85 -11.47
N ALA A 18 -1.15 0.33 -11.39
CA ALA A 18 -0.59 -0.57 -12.40
C ALA A 18 -1.39 -1.88 -12.49
N VAL A 19 -1.73 -2.51 -11.36
CA VAL A 19 -2.56 -3.73 -11.33
C VAL A 19 -3.92 -3.51 -11.97
N VAL A 20 -4.59 -2.39 -11.67
CA VAL A 20 -5.89 -2.06 -12.29
C VAL A 20 -5.76 -1.91 -13.80
N THR A 21 -4.72 -1.21 -14.25
CA THR A 21 -4.44 -0.98 -15.68
C THR A 21 -4.19 -2.30 -16.42
N GLU A 22 -3.35 -3.18 -15.84
CA GLU A 22 -3.01 -4.47 -16.43
C GLU A 22 -4.22 -5.41 -16.48
N LEU A 23 -5.02 -5.47 -15.41
CA LEU A 23 -6.24 -6.27 -15.38
C LEU A 23 -7.27 -5.82 -16.43
N TYR A 24 -7.37 -4.52 -16.69
CA TYR A 24 -8.26 -4.01 -17.74
C TYR A 24 -7.72 -4.28 -19.14
N ASN A 25 -6.42 -4.06 -19.36
CA ASN A 25 -5.78 -4.27 -20.67
C ASN A 25 -5.73 -5.75 -21.08
N SER A 26 -5.59 -6.66 -20.12
CA SER A 26 -5.58 -8.12 -20.38
C SER A 26 -6.93 -8.65 -20.86
N ASN A 27 -8.04 -8.00 -20.52
CA ASN A 27 -9.35 -8.37 -21.01
C ASN A 27 -10.32 -7.18 -21.00
N ALA A 28 -10.44 -6.52 -22.15
CA ALA A 28 -11.32 -5.38 -22.34
C ALA A 28 -12.83 -5.70 -22.19
N SER A 29 -13.22 -6.97 -22.10
CA SER A 29 -14.61 -7.37 -21.83
C SER A 29 -14.99 -7.31 -20.34
N LEU A 30 -14.00 -7.19 -19.44
CA LEU A 30 -14.27 -7.12 -18.00
C LEU A 30 -15.01 -5.83 -17.66
N SER A 31 -16.09 -5.97 -16.89
CA SER A 31 -16.76 -4.81 -16.31
C SER A 31 -15.89 -4.14 -15.25
N ARG A 32 -16.12 -2.85 -15.00
CA ARG A 32 -15.40 -2.09 -13.96
C ARG A 32 -15.49 -2.74 -12.58
N ALA A 33 -16.65 -3.31 -12.24
CA ALA A 33 -16.85 -4.00 -10.98
C ALA A 33 -15.99 -5.26 -10.87
N GLU A 34 -15.80 -5.99 -11.98
CA GLU A 34 -14.93 -7.16 -12.02
C GLU A 34 -13.45 -6.78 -11.90
N VAL A 35 -13.00 -5.74 -12.60
CA VAL A 35 -11.63 -5.21 -12.47
C VAL A 35 -11.38 -4.77 -11.03
N TYR A 36 -12.29 -3.98 -10.45
CA TYR A 36 -12.21 -3.55 -9.05
C TYR A 36 -12.10 -4.74 -8.09
N ARG A 37 -12.96 -5.74 -8.21
CA ARG A 37 -12.97 -6.91 -7.32
C ARG A 37 -11.70 -7.75 -7.46
N LYS A 38 -11.18 -7.91 -8.68
CA LYS A 38 -9.93 -8.63 -8.95
C LYS A 38 -8.73 -7.87 -8.41
N ALA A 39 -8.63 -6.58 -8.69
CA ALA A 39 -7.55 -5.72 -8.19
C ALA A 39 -7.54 -5.66 -6.66
N LEU A 40 -8.71 -5.52 -6.00
CA LEU A 40 -8.82 -5.58 -4.55
C LEU A 40 -8.30 -6.89 -3.95
N ARG A 41 -8.52 -8.04 -4.62
CA ARG A 41 -8.02 -9.32 -4.12
C ARG A 41 -6.49 -9.32 -4.10
N VAL A 42 -5.86 -8.88 -5.19
CA VAL A 42 -4.40 -8.73 -5.29
C VAL A 42 -3.87 -7.73 -4.26
N GLY A 43 -4.51 -6.57 -4.14
CA GLY A 43 -4.10 -5.53 -3.20
C GLY A 43 -4.16 -5.96 -1.74
N ARG A 44 -5.14 -6.77 -1.33
CA ARG A 44 -5.21 -7.32 0.02
C ARG A 44 -4.08 -8.28 0.34
N GLU A 45 -3.73 -9.17 -0.60
CA GLU A 45 -2.62 -10.11 -0.42
C GLU A 45 -1.29 -9.36 -0.25
N HIS A 46 -1.08 -8.34 -1.10
CA HIS A 46 0.13 -7.52 -1.05
C HIS A 46 0.22 -6.67 0.24
N VAL A 47 -0.86 -5.98 0.64
CA VAL A 47 -0.87 -5.20 1.89
C VAL A 47 -0.70 -6.07 3.12
N GLY A 48 -1.22 -7.29 3.15
CA GLY A 48 -0.97 -8.23 4.23
C GLY A 48 0.53 -8.49 4.44
N ALA A 49 1.27 -8.70 3.36
CA ALA A 49 2.72 -8.89 3.41
C ALA A 49 3.48 -7.62 3.84
N LEU A 50 3.06 -6.45 3.35
CA LEU A 50 3.65 -5.15 3.74
C LEU A 50 3.44 -4.86 5.22
N VAL A 51 2.22 -5.02 5.73
CA VAL A 51 1.90 -4.83 7.15
C VAL A 51 2.75 -5.75 8.02
N ASN A 52 2.86 -7.04 7.67
CA ASN A 52 3.72 -7.98 8.39
C ASN A 52 5.17 -7.51 8.44
N THR A 53 5.70 -7.04 7.31
CA THR A 53 7.08 -6.54 7.22
C THR A 53 7.27 -5.27 8.05
N LEU A 54 6.31 -4.36 8.06
CA LEU A 54 6.34 -3.15 8.89
C LEU A 54 6.31 -3.46 10.38
N VAL A 55 5.49 -4.44 10.81
CA VAL A 55 5.47 -4.91 12.19
C VAL A 55 6.85 -5.46 12.58
N LEU A 56 7.44 -6.33 11.76
CA LEU A 56 8.77 -6.88 12.00
C LEU A 56 9.85 -5.78 12.06
N ALA A 57 9.80 -4.80 11.14
CA ALA A 57 10.72 -3.67 11.13
C ALA A 57 10.58 -2.80 12.39
N TYR A 58 9.36 -2.50 12.82
CA TYR A 58 9.11 -1.68 14.01
C TYR A 58 9.59 -2.38 15.28
N VAL A 59 9.34 -3.69 15.42
CA VAL A 59 9.86 -4.51 16.53
C VAL A 59 11.39 -4.51 16.51
N GLY A 60 12.00 -4.69 15.33
CA GLY A 60 13.45 -4.68 15.17
C GLY A 60 14.10 -3.35 15.58
N VAL A 61 13.54 -2.22 15.15
CA VAL A 61 14.01 -0.87 15.52
C VAL A 61 13.77 -0.57 17.00
N SER A 62 12.70 -1.12 17.59
CA SER A 62 12.36 -0.91 19.00
C SER A 62 13.18 -1.79 19.95
N LEU A 63 13.91 -2.78 19.46
CA LEU A 63 14.62 -3.76 20.29
C LEU A 63 15.64 -3.13 21.27
N PRO A 64 16.47 -2.14 20.88
CA PRO A 64 17.37 -1.46 21.83
C PRO A 64 16.63 -0.69 22.92
N LEU A 65 15.48 -0.06 22.58
CA LEU A 65 14.62 0.61 23.56
C LEU A 65 14.01 -0.39 24.54
N LEU A 66 13.56 -1.55 24.05
CA LEU A 66 13.04 -2.64 24.89
C LEU A 66 14.12 -3.18 25.83
N LEU A 67 15.35 -3.36 25.35
CA LEU A 67 16.49 -3.77 26.17
C LEU A 67 16.86 -2.71 27.21
N GLN A 68 16.84 -1.43 26.83
CA GLN A 68 17.07 -0.31 27.75
C GLN A 68 16.02 -0.29 28.87
N PHE A 69 14.75 -0.53 28.57
CA PHE A 69 13.70 -0.64 29.59
C PHE A 69 13.85 -1.90 30.44
N TYR A 70 14.32 -3.01 29.87
CA TYR A 70 14.57 -4.24 30.62
C TYR A 70 15.69 -4.07 31.65
N THR A 71 16.74 -3.29 31.33
CA THR A 71 17.88 -3.05 32.23
C THR A 71 17.67 -1.86 33.17
N ALA A 72 16.86 -0.86 32.78
CA ALA A 72 16.50 0.26 33.63
C ALA A 72 15.53 -0.22 34.73
N SER A 73 15.99 -0.22 35.98
CA SER A 73 15.19 -0.49 37.18
C SER A 73 14.14 0.59 37.51
N SER A 74 13.75 1.41 36.52
CA SER A 74 12.76 2.46 36.67
C SER A 74 11.35 1.95 36.41
N SER A 75 10.37 2.54 37.11
CA SER A 75 8.97 2.17 37.03
C SER A 75 8.45 2.26 35.59
N LEU A 76 8.22 1.09 34.96
CA LEU A 76 7.67 0.92 33.61
C LEU A 76 6.41 1.80 33.40
N SER A 77 5.60 1.95 34.45
CA SER A 77 4.36 2.73 34.45
C SER A 77 4.55 4.25 34.34
N MET A 78 5.69 4.80 34.76
CA MET A 78 5.98 6.24 34.65
C MET A 78 6.46 6.64 33.25
N SER A 79 7.19 5.75 32.56
CA SER A 79 7.60 5.95 31.16
C SER A 79 6.45 5.75 30.17
N LEU A 80 5.56 4.78 30.40
CA LEU A 80 4.43 4.48 29.50
C LEU A 80 3.32 5.55 29.50
N ASN A 81 3.18 6.33 30.58
CA ASN A 81 2.20 7.42 30.68
C ASN A 81 2.69 8.75 30.09
N THR A 82 3.87 8.78 29.47
CA THR A 82 4.36 10.01 28.83
C THR A 82 3.62 10.25 27.52
N GLU A 83 3.31 11.52 27.26
CA GLU A 83 2.63 12.03 26.05
C GLU A 83 3.28 11.50 24.75
N LEU A 84 4.61 11.33 24.75
CA LEU A 84 5.39 10.77 23.65
C LEU A 84 4.95 9.35 23.28
N PHE A 85 4.71 8.49 24.27
CA PHE A 85 4.35 7.09 24.03
C PHE A 85 2.91 6.96 23.50
N ALA A 86 1.97 7.68 24.11
CA ALA A 86 0.58 7.73 23.66
C ALA A 86 0.47 8.25 22.22
N THR A 87 1.21 9.31 21.88
CA THR A 87 1.23 9.89 20.54
C THR A 87 1.74 8.89 19.50
N GLU A 88 2.78 8.10 19.82
CA GLU A 88 3.33 7.12 18.88
C GLU A 88 2.38 5.94 18.64
N ILE A 89 1.66 5.49 19.67
CA ILE A 89 0.62 4.46 19.53
C ILE A 89 -0.49 4.95 18.60
N VAL A 90 -1.06 6.12 18.87
CA VAL A 90 -2.12 6.69 18.04
C VAL A 90 -1.64 6.88 16.60
N ARG A 91 -0.43 7.40 16.41
CA ARG A 91 0.19 7.57 15.08
C ARG A 91 0.35 6.25 14.34
N THR A 92 0.76 5.18 15.02
CA THR A 92 0.93 3.84 14.43
C THR A 92 -0.41 3.25 14.01
N ILE A 93 -1.45 3.40 14.85
CA ILE A 93 -2.82 2.95 14.54
C ILE A 93 -3.36 3.69 13.32
N VAL A 94 -3.30 5.02 13.33
CA VAL A 94 -3.78 5.86 12.23
C VAL A 94 -3.01 5.56 10.94
N GLY A 95 -1.69 5.41 11.01
CA GLY A 95 -0.85 5.04 9.87
C GLY A 95 -1.23 3.68 9.28
N SER A 96 -1.48 2.68 10.13
CA SER A 96 -1.87 1.34 9.68
C SER A 96 -3.26 1.33 9.04
N ILE A 97 -4.22 2.08 9.58
CA ILE A 97 -5.55 2.25 8.99
C ILE A 97 -5.43 2.94 7.63
N GLY A 98 -4.66 4.03 7.55
CA GLY A 98 -4.41 4.75 6.31
C GLY A 98 -3.81 3.84 5.23
N LEU A 99 -2.87 2.97 5.61
CA LEU A 99 -2.24 1.99 4.72
C LEU A 99 -3.25 0.98 4.15
N ILE A 100 -4.11 0.43 5.01
CA ILE A 100 -5.13 -0.53 4.61
C ILE A 100 -6.19 0.13 3.72
N LEU A 101 -6.57 1.37 4.02
CA LEU A 101 -7.53 2.15 3.23
C LEU A 101 -6.98 2.64 1.90
N ALA A 102 -5.66 2.78 1.75
CA ALA A 102 -5.04 3.21 0.50
C ALA A 102 -5.38 2.29 -0.67
N VAL A 103 -5.39 0.96 -0.45
CA VAL A 103 -5.72 -0.02 -1.51
C VAL A 103 -7.11 0.19 -2.10
N PRO A 104 -8.22 0.15 -1.34
CA PRO A 104 -9.54 0.34 -1.91
C PRO A 104 -9.70 1.74 -2.50
N ILE A 105 -9.17 2.78 -1.87
CA ILE A 105 -9.28 4.16 -2.38
C ILE A 105 -8.59 4.28 -3.74
N VAL A 106 -7.34 3.85 -3.85
CA VAL A 106 -6.59 3.91 -5.11
C VAL A 106 -7.23 3.03 -6.18
N THR A 107 -7.70 1.83 -5.82
CA THR A 107 -8.33 0.92 -6.78
C THR A 107 -9.60 1.54 -7.34
N VAL A 108 -10.44 2.15 -6.49
CA VAL A 108 -11.64 2.89 -6.93
C VAL A 108 -11.23 4.00 -7.89
N LEU A 109 -10.29 4.87 -7.49
CA LEU A 109 -9.85 5.99 -8.32
C LEU A 109 -9.29 5.53 -9.67
N ALA A 110 -8.40 4.53 -9.67
CA ALA A 110 -7.82 3.98 -10.87
C ALA A 110 -8.89 3.43 -11.81
N VAL A 111 -9.86 2.65 -11.31
CA VAL A 111 -10.97 2.12 -12.14
C VAL A 111 -11.83 3.24 -12.73
N PHE A 112 -12.03 4.34 -12.00
CA PHE A 112 -12.77 5.50 -12.51
C PHE A 112 -11.99 6.26 -13.60
N TYR A 113 -10.69 6.53 -13.39
CA TYR A 113 -9.86 7.29 -14.32
C TYR A 113 -9.38 6.48 -15.55
N LEU A 114 -9.30 5.16 -15.45
CA LEU A 114 -8.90 4.30 -16.58
C LEU A 114 -9.84 4.42 -17.78
N LYS A 115 -11.08 4.86 -17.54
CA LYS A 115 -12.08 5.18 -18.58
C LYS A 115 -11.54 6.17 -19.63
N ASP A 116 -10.65 7.07 -19.23
CA ASP A 116 -10.14 8.13 -20.09
C ASP A 116 -8.75 7.80 -20.67
N TYR A 117 -8.17 6.66 -20.27
CA TYR A 117 -6.88 6.19 -20.79
C TYR A 117 -7.07 5.51 -22.16
N LYS A 118 -6.88 6.27 -23.24
CA LYS A 118 -6.69 5.70 -24.58
C LYS A 118 -5.22 5.32 -24.74
N PRO A 119 -4.87 4.04 -24.98
CA PRO A 119 -3.48 3.65 -25.21
C PRO A 119 -2.93 4.42 -26.42
N LYS A 120 -1.89 5.23 -26.20
CA LYS A 120 -1.07 5.78 -27.29
C LYS A 120 -0.15 4.66 -27.79
N HIS A 121 -0.25 4.36 -29.08
CA HIS A 121 0.52 3.37 -29.86
C HIS A 121 0.03 1.92 -29.88
N GLY A 122 -0.98 1.67 -30.72
CA GLY A 122 -0.91 0.51 -31.60
C GLY A 122 -0.08 0.87 -32.83
N HIS A 123 1.22 0.57 -32.82
CA HIS A 123 1.94 0.45 -34.09
C HIS A 123 1.43 -0.82 -34.77
N SER A 124 0.39 -0.64 -35.58
CA SER A 124 0.02 -1.58 -36.64
C SER A 124 1.20 -1.65 -37.60
N HIS A 125 2.09 -2.61 -37.39
CA HIS A 125 2.97 -3.08 -38.46
C HIS A 125 2.09 -3.83 -39.47
N SER A 126 1.42 -3.06 -40.32
CA SER A 126 0.90 -3.49 -41.59
C SER A 126 2.07 -3.93 -42.46
N HIS A 127 2.51 -5.18 -42.32
CA HIS A 127 3.28 -5.84 -43.37
C HIS A 127 2.30 -6.20 -44.48
N GLY A 128 2.08 -5.22 -45.37
CA GLY A 128 1.49 -5.44 -46.67
C GLY A 128 2.38 -6.37 -47.50
N HIS A 129 1.75 -7.38 -48.08
CA HIS A 129 2.32 -8.33 -49.03
C HIS A 129 2.97 -7.63 -50.24
N SER A 130 4.00 -8.25 -50.81
CA SER A 130 4.17 -8.28 -52.27
C SER A 130 5.18 -9.36 -52.69
N HIS A 131 4.66 -10.33 -53.46
CA HIS A 131 5.31 -11.20 -54.46
C HIS A 131 6.29 -12.28 -54.01
#